data_AF-A0A532TAH8-F1
#
_entry.id   AF-A0A532TAH8-F1
#
_cell.length_a   1.000
_cell.length_b   1.000
_cell.length_c   1.000
_cell.angle_alpha   90.00
_cell.angle_beta   90.00
_cell.angle_gamma   90.00
#
_symmetry.space_group_name_H-M   'P 1'
#
loop_
_entity.id
_entity.type
_entity.pdbx_description
1 polymer ?
#
loop_
_entity_poly.entity_id
_entity_poly.type
_entity_poly.pdbx_seq_one_letter_code
_entity_poly.pdbx_strand_id
1 'polypeptide(L)' 'ANNKIVNVGGDNYIKISSLAKMLCNIMGVSVEFIEKGAPKGSVEKRKPNLSLIKELKNYVSEVSFDEGLRKTYEWYNRLN' A
#
# COMPACT_ATOMS: atom_id res chain seq x y z
N ALA A 1 -32.32 11.31 -4.71
CA ALA A 1 -31.11 10.51 -4.97
C ALA A 1 -30.25 10.50 -3.71
N ASN A 2 -29.91 9.34 -3.15
CA ASN A 2 -29.10 9.23 -1.92
C ASN A 2 -27.66 8.84 -2.27
N ASN A 3 -26.85 9.84 -2.64
CA ASN A 3 -25.42 9.62 -2.82
C ASN A 3 -24.76 9.50 -1.44
N LYS A 4 -23.93 8.48 -1.24
CA LYS A 4 -23.12 8.29 -0.04
C LYS A 4 -21.64 8.39 -0.40
N ILE A 5 -20.88 9.17 0.36
CA ILE A 5 -19.42 9.24 0.25
C ILE A 5 -18.84 8.15 1.14
N VAL A 6 -17.92 7.35 0.61
CA VAL A 6 -17.23 6.28 1.35
C VAL A 6 -15.73 6.39 1.15
N ASN A 7 -14.95 5.93 2.13
CA ASN A 7 -13.52 5.75 1.95
C ASN A 7 -13.25 4.36 1.35
N VAL A 8 -12.30 4.28 0.43
CA VAL A 8 -11.82 3.02 -0.18
C VAL A 8 -10.33 2.88 0.11
N GLY A 9 -9.88 1.68 0.46
CA GLY A 9 -8.47 1.40 0.74
C GLY A 9 -8.29 0.08 1.47
N GLY A 10 -7.10 -0.11 2.06
CA GLY A 10 -6.80 -1.24 2.95
C GLY A 10 -6.83 -0.84 4.43
N ASP A 11 -7.06 -1.82 5.31
CA ASP A 11 -7.04 -1.61 6.77
C ASP A 11 -5.62 -1.61 7.36
N ASN A 12 -4.66 -2.16 6.61
CA ASN A 12 -3.28 -2.34 7.04
C ASN A 12 -2.46 -1.08 6.79
N TYR A 13 -1.58 -0.76 7.74
CA TYR A 13 -0.58 0.29 7.57
C TYR A 13 0.80 -0.35 7.52
N ILE A 14 1.71 0.27 6.75
CA ILE A 14 3.09 -0.18 6.63
C ILE A 14 4.04 1.02 6.72
N LYS A 15 5.20 0.83 7.34
CA LYS A 15 6.27 1.83 7.33
C LYS A 15 6.94 1.84 5.95
N ILE A 16 7.36 3.01 5.47
CA ILE A 16 8.08 3.13 4.20
C ILE A 16 9.35 2.28 4.19
N SER A 17 10.08 2.22 5.30
CA SER A 17 11.29 1.38 5.42
C SER A 17 10.99 -0.12 5.33
N SER A 18 9.84 -0.57 5.84
CA SER A 18 9.40 -1.97 5.70
C SER A 18 9.02 -2.28 4.25
N LEU A 19 8.28 -1.38 3.58
CA LEU A 19 7.93 -1.52 2.17
C LEU A 19 9.19 -1.59 1.29
N ALA A 20 10.16 -0.70 1.52
CA ALA A 20 11.41 -0.69 0.77
C ALA A 20 12.17 -2.02 0.90
N LYS A 21 12.27 -2.58 2.11
CA LYS A 21 12.87 -3.91 2.35
C LYS A 21 12.11 -5.03 1.65
N MET A 22 10.77 -5.00 1.67
CA MET A 22 9.94 -6.00 0.98
C MET A 22 10.19 -5.97 -0.53
N LEU A 23 10.29 -4.78 -1.13
CA LEU A 23 10.61 -4.62 -2.55
C LEU A 23 12.00 -5.17 -2.88
N CYS A 24 13.02 -4.86 -2.08
CA CYS A 24 14.36 -5.41 -2.28
C CYS A 24 14.39 -6.94 -2.23
N ASN A 25 13.65 -7.53 -1.29
CA ASN A 25 13.50 -8.99 -1.21
C ASN A 25 12.79 -9.57 -2.44
N ILE A 26 11.72 -8.93 -2.92
CA ILE A 26 10.99 -9.35 -4.13
C ILE A 26 11.90 -9.28 -5.37
N MET A 27 12.71 -8.22 -5.46
CA MET A 27 13.63 -7.96 -6.58
C MET A 27 14.92 -8.81 -6.50
N GLY A 28 15.21 -9.44 -5.36
CA GLY A 28 16.46 -10.17 -5.14
C GLY A 28 17.70 -9.27 -5.07
N VAL A 29 17.56 -8.02 -4.64
CA VAL A 29 18.66 -7.05 -4.57
C VAL A 29 19.01 -6.67 -3.14
N SER A 30 20.29 -6.36 -2.91
CA SER A 30 20.76 -5.82 -1.64
C SER A 30 21.21 -4.37 -1.86
N VAL A 31 20.59 -3.43 -1.16
CA VAL A 31 20.89 -1.99 -1.25
C VAL A 31 21.04 -1.38 0.14
N GLU A 32 21.86 -0.35 0.24
CA GLU A 32 21.96 0.47 1.45
C GLU A 32 20.83 1.52 1.47
N PHE A 33 20.16 1.66 2.61
CA PHE A 33 19.12 2.68 2.80
C PHE A 33 19.67 3.87 3.59
N ILE A 34 19.54 5.07 3.01
CA ILE A 34 19.87 6.32 3.69
C ILE A 34 18.56 7.01 4.08
N GLU A 35 18.28 7.08 5.39
CA GLU A 35 17.09 7.77 5.89
C GLU A 35 17.27 9.29 5.83
N LYS A 36 16.36 9.98 5.13
CA LYS A 36 16.36 11.45 4.98
C LYS A 36 15.17 12.15 5.66
N GLY A 37 14.37 11.39 6.42
CA GLY A 37 13.11 11.87 6.98
C GLY A 37 11.98 11.99 5.95
N ALA A 38 10.78 12.30 6.43
CA ALA A 38 9.63 12.49 5.57
C ALA A 38 9.63 13.88 4.89
N PRO A 39 9.13 14.01 3.65
CA PRO A 39 8.96 15.31 3.00
C PRO A 39 8.12 16.27 3.86
N LYS A 40 8.42 17.58 3.81
CA LYS A 40 7.65 18.61 4.54
C LYS A 40 6.17 18.53 4.20
N GLY A 41 5.31 18.53 5.21
CA GLY A 41 3.86 18.40 5.07
C GLY A 41 3.36 16.96 4.96
N SER A 42 4.24 15.96 5.05
CA SER A 42 3.82 14.57 5.17
C SER A 42 3.11 14.31 6.49
N VAL A 43 1.97 13.63 6.41
CA VAL A 43 1.32 13.06 7.60
C VAL A 43 2.10 11.84 8.07
N GLU A 44 2.11 11.62 9.38
CA GLU A 44 2.78 10.45 9.98
C GLU A 44 2.15 9.12 9.51
N LYS A 45 0.82 9.09 9.36
CA LYS A 45 0.06 7.89 9.03
C LYS A 45 -1.15 8.22 8.17
N ARG A 46 -1.43 7.34 7.20
CA ARG A 46 -2.70 7.31 6.45
C ARG A 46 -3.42 6.01 6.77
N LYS A 47 -4.59 6.11 7.40
CA LYS A 47 -5.46 4.97 7.71
C LYS A 47 -6.92 5.37 7.46
N PRO A 48 -7.52 4.98 6.32
CA PRO A 48 -8.90 5.35 6.03
C PRO A 48 -9.86 4.65 7.02
N ASN A 49 -10.96 5.33 7.37
CA ASN A 49 -12.07 4.69 8.07
C ASN A 49 -12.95 3.96 7.06
N LEU A 50 -12.89 2.62 7.05
CA LEU A 50 -13.62 1.75 6.13
C LEU A 50 -14.97 1.24 6.68
N SER A 51 -15.43 1.71 7.85
CA SER A 51 -16.65 1.18 8.48
C SER A 51 -17.86 1.26 7.56
N LEU A 52 -18.04 2.40 6.87
CA LEU A 52 -19.20 2.61 6.01
C LEU A 52 -19.19 1.71 4.75
N ILE A 53 -18.05 1.51 4.11
CA ILE A 53 -17.99 0.65 2.91
C ILE A 53 -18.15 -0.84 3.25
N LYS A 54 -17.65 -1.25 4.42
CA LYS A 54 -17.81 -2.62 4.94
C LYS A 54 -19.28 -2.93 5.23
N GLU A 55 -19.99 -2.01 5.89
CA GLU A 55 -21.42 -2.15 6.18
C GLU A 55 -22.27 -2.23 4.91
N LEU A 56 -21.99 -1.38 3.91
CA LEU A 56 -22.83 -1.29 2.71
C LEU A 56 -22.62 -2.43 1.71
N LYS A 57 -21.41 -3.01 1.65
CA LYS A 57 -21.00 -3.87 0.54
C LYS A 57 -20.16 -5.09 0.91
N ASN A 58 -19.90 -5.37 2.18
CA ASN A 58 -18.94 -6.41 2.59
C ASN A 58 -17.60 -6.29 1.85
N TYR A 59 -17.14 -5.06 1.63
CA TYR A 59 -15.91 -4.80 0.87
C TYR A 59 -14.70 -5.43 1.57
N VAL A 60 -14.00 -6.30 0.84
CA VAL A 60 -12.74 -6.94 1.25
C VAL A 60 -11.76 -6.82 0.09
N SER A 61 -10.51 -6.46 0.39
CA SER A 61 -9.43 -6.51 -0.61
C SER A 61 -9.10 -7.97 -0.90
N GLU A 62 -9.39 -8.42 -2.12
CA GLU A 62 -9.10 -9.80 -2.56
C GLU A 62 -7.61 -10.04 -2.79
N VAL A 63 -6.89 -9.01 -3.21
CA VAL A 63 -5.45 -9.07 -3.44
C VAL A 63 -4.73 -8.73 -2.15
N SER A 64 -3.83 -9.63 -1.72
CA SER A 64 -2.99 -9.39 -0.56
C SER A 64 -1.90 -8.35 -0.86
N PHE A 65 -1.33 -7.73 0.18
CA PHE A 65 -0.29 -6.73 -0.01
C PHE A 65 0.97 -7.31 -0.69
N ASP A 66 1.42 -8.50 -0.29
CA ASP A 66 2.58 -9.19 -0.90
C ASP A 66 2.31 -9.53 -2.37
N GLU A 67 1.14 -10.11 -2.66
CA GLU A 67 0.74 -10.44 -4.03
C GLU A 67 0.69 -9.20 -4.93
N GLY A 68 0.12 -8.10 -4.42
CA GLY A 68 0.07 -6.82 -5.13
C GLY A 68 1.46 -6.27 -5.44
N LEU A 69 2.41 -6.35 -4.50
CA LEU A 69 3.79 -5.93 -4.74
C LEU A 69 4.49 -6.81 -5.77
N ARG A 70 4.30 -8.14 -5.73
CA ARG A 70 4.88 -9.06 -6.72
C ARG A 70 4.37 -8.79 -8.12
N LYS A 71 3.04 -8.67 -8.29
CA LYS A 71 2.41 -8.31 -9.58
C LYS A 71 2.92 -6.97 -10.10
N THR A 72 3.14 -6.00 -9.21
CA THR A 72 3.69 -4.69 -9.57
C THR A 72 5.14 -4.82 -10.06
N TYR A 73 5.98 -5.54 -9.34
CA TYR A 73 7.37 -5.81 -9.76
C TYR A 73 7.42 -6.55 -11.10
N GLU A 74 6.63 -7.62 -11.26
CA GLU A 74 6.55 -8.38 -12.51
C GLU A 74 6.14 -7.51 -13.69
N TRP A 75 5.18 -6.60 -13.49
CA TRP A 75 4.76 -5.66 -14.53
C TRP A 75 5.92 -4.76 -14.97
N TYR A 76 6.67 -4.18 -14.03
CA TYR A 76 7.86 -3.37 -14.37
C TYR A 76 8.98 -4.21 -15.00
N ASN A 77 9.18 -5.44 -14.53
CA ASN A 77 10.25 -6.30 -15.03
C ASN A 77 10.03 -6.78 -16.47
N ARG A 78 8.77 -6.89 -16.92
CA ARG A 78 8.42 -7.21 -18.32
C ARG A 78 8.70 -6.07 -19.31
N LEU A 79 8.93 -4.86 -18.82
CA LEU A 79 9.26 -3.70 -19.66
C LEU A 79 10.77 -3.58 -19.94
N ASN A 80 11.59 -4.42 -19.31
CA ASN A 80 13.03 -4.54 -19.53
C ASN A 80 13.33 -5.72 -20.46
#